data_AF-A0A959IC94-F1
#
_entry.id   AF-A0A959IC94-F1
#
_cell.length_a   1.000
_cell.length_b   1.000
_cell.length_c   1.000
_cell.angle_alpha   90.00
_cell.angle_beta   90.00
_cell.angle_gamma   90.00
#
_symmetry.space_group_name_H-M   'P 1'
#
loop_
_entity.id
_entity.type
_entity.pdbx_description
1 polymer ?
#
loop_
_entity_poly.entity_id
_entity_poly.type
_entity_poly.pdbx_seq_one_letter_code
_entity_poly.pdbx_strand_id
1 'polypeptide(L)'
;FGPPSDYLYAIGCQTYFSGGADTGEGVAEILADCHQSITGQITDLGVNEAGRTQWIAKADAWNLPGGFVSYEGGPAHGGGSTTNIANRILAERSPGMCEEMRYNLDDAFIQLGGTLAMQFTLTSSYNRYGCWGLTDDVADPHRNFKFSCLQELLPDEPTAVQEVE
;
A
#
# COMPACT_ATOMS: atom_id res chain seq x y z
N PHE A 1 -5.85 -33.54 -10.72
CA PHE A 1 -6.27 -32.12 -10.73
C PHE A 1 -5.42 -31.38 -11.75
N GLY A 2 -5.98 -30.35 -12.41
CA GLY A 2 -5.32 -29.56 -13.45
C GLY A 2 -4.34 -28.51 -12.91
N PRO A 3 -3.78 -27.63 -13.75
CA PRO A 3 -2.95 -26.50 -13.32
C PRO A 3 -3.69 -25.58 -12.33
N PRO A 4 -2.98 -24.86 -11.44
CA PRO A 4 -3.60 -23.93 -10.49
C PRO A 4 -4.49 -22.87 -11.14
N SER A 5 -4.14 -22.40 -12.34
CA SER A 5 -4.92 -21.41 -13.10
C SER A 5 -6.32 -21.86 -13.51
N ASP A 6 -6.63 -23.16 -13.47
CA ASP A 6 -8.00 -23.67 -13.67
C ASP A 6 -8.92 -23.30 -12.49
N TYR A 7 -8.35 -22.93 -11.34
CA TYR A 7 -9.06 -22.75 -10.07
C TYR A 7 -8.78 -21.42 -9.38
N LEU A 8 -7.61 -20.82 -9.65
CA LEU A 8 -7.15 -19.59 -9.01
C LEU A 8 -6.99 -18.50 -10.06
N TYR A 9 -7.51 -17.31 -9.75
CA TYR A 9 -7.36 -16.14 -10.62
C TYR A 9 -6.08 -15.36 -10.32
N ALA A 10 -5.74 -15.15 -9.04
CA ALA A 10 -4.60 -14.35 -8.60
C ALA A 10 -4.09 -14.82 -7.22
N ILE A 11 -2.88 -14.39 -6.85
CA ILE A 11 -2.38 -14.45 -5.47
C ILE A 11 -2.56 -13.09 -4.83
N GLY A 12 -3.23 -13.04 -3.68
CA GLY A 12 -3.41 -11.81 -2.90
C GLY A 12 -2.52 -11.77 -1.66
N CYS A 13 -1.88 -10.63 -1.41
CA CYS A 13 -1.19 -10.35 -0.14
C CYS A 13 -1.54 -8.96 0.40
N GLN A 14 -1.43 -8.78 1.71
CA GLN A 14 -1.46 -7.47 2.34
C GLN A 14 -0.13 -6.74 2.05
N THR A 15 -0.19 -5.44 1.75
CA THR A 15 0.99 -4.58 1.48
C THR A 15 1.03 -3.37 2.42
N TYR A 16 0.68 -3.60 3.68
CA TYR A 16 0.83 -2.57 4.71
C TYR A 16 2.30 -2.20 4.90
N PHE A 17 2.58 -0.91 5.10
CA PHE A 17 3.89 -0.41 5.49
C PHE A 17 3.76 0.39 6.79
N SER A 18 4.86 0.51 7.54
CA SER A 18 4.81 1.17 8.84
C SER A 18 6.12 1.87 9.18
N GLY A 19 5.99 2.76 10.16
CA GLY A 19 7.06 3.53 10.80
C GLY A 19 6.49 4.12 12.09
N GLY A 20 7.30 4.80 12.90
CA GLY A 20 6.76 5.44 14.09
C GLY A 20 6.51 4.48 15.26
N ALA A 21 7.06 3.26 15.24
CA ALA A 21 6.82 2.25 16.26
C ALA A 21 7.45 2.64 17.61
N ASP A 22 8.57 3.37 17.58
CA ASP A 22 9.35 3.70 18.76
C ASP A 22 8.94 5.03 19.39
N THR A 23 9.26 5.17 20.69
CA THR A 23 9.02 6.40 21.42
C THR A 23 9.98 7.49 20.94
N GLY A 24 9.44 8.65 20.54
CA GLY A 24 10.22 9.85 20.31
C GLY A 24 10.68 10.06 18.85
N GLU A 25 10.35 9.14 17.95
CA GLU A 25 10.67 9.28 16.52
C GLU A 25 10.04 10.56 15.95
N GLY A 26 10.84 11.33 15.22
CA GLY A 26 10.38 12.53 14.53
C GLY A 26 9.65 12.19 13.23
N VAL A 27 8.91 13.16 12.66
CA VAL A 27 8.19 12.96 11.38
C VAL A 27 9.07 12.42 10.25
N ALA A 28 10.30 12.94 10.11
CA ALA A 28 11.21 12.49 9.06
C ALA A 28 11.70 11.05 9.27
N GLU A 29 11.88 10.64 10.52
CA GLU A 29 12.28 9.28 10.88
C GLU A 29 11.16 8.29 10.57
N ILE A 30 9.92 8.63 10.95
CA ILE A 30 8.72 7.84 10.62
C ILE A 30 8.60 7.58 9.12
N LEU A 31 8.84 8.60 8.29
CA LEU A 31 8.78 8.48 6.83
C LEU A 31 9.93 7.61 6.29
N ALA A 32 11.14 7.78 6.81
CA ALA A 32 12.27 6.93 6.45
C ALA A 32 12.03 5.45 6.80
N ASP A 33 11.41 5.18 7.95
CA ASP A 33 11.03 3.82 8.34
C ASP A 33 9.97 3.24 7.42
N CYS A 34 9.00 4.06 6.97
CA CYS A 34 8.03 3.63 5.95
C CYS A 34 8.74 3.22 4.68
N HIS A 35 9.67 4.05 4.20
CA HIS A 35 10.46 3.76 3.01
C HIS A 35 11.23 2.44 3.15
N GLN A 36 11.86 2.22 4.31
CA GLN A 36 12.57 0.99 4.62
C GLN A 36 11.61 -0.21 4.70
N SER A 37 10.44 -0.03 5.30
CA SER A 37 9.39 -1.05 5.40
C SER A 37 8.89 -1.48 4.02
N ILE A 38 8.65 -0.52 3.11
CA ILE A 38 8.25 -0.78 1.72
C ILE A 38 9.37 -1.51 0.98
N THR A 39 10.59 -1.00 1.06
CA THR A 39 11.77 -1.57 0.37
C THR A 39 12.05 -3.00 0.83
N GLY A 40 11.93 -3.27 2.13
CA GLY A 40 12.11 -4.61 2.69
C GLY A 40 11.13 -5.63 2.13
N GLN A 41 9.93 -5.22 1.73
CA GLN A 41 8.92 -6.10 1.15
C GLN A 41 9.20 -6.48 -0.32
N ILE A 42 10.06 -5.76 -1.04
CA ILE A 42 10.33 -6.03 -2.47
C ILE A 42 10.92 -7.43 -2.65
N THR A 43 11.90 -7.77 -1.81
CA THR A 43 12.65 -9.03 -1.88
C THR A 43 12.72 -9.72 -0.52
N ASP A 44 11.68 -9.65 0.32
CA ASP A 44 11.70 -10.30 1.64
C ASP A 44 12.02 -11.81 1.50
N LEU A 45 13.24 -12.18 1.90
CA LEU A 45 13.77 -13.55 1.94
C LEU A 45 13.67 -14.16 3.35
N GLY A 46 12.79 -13.63 4.19
CA GLY A 46 12.50 -14.18 5.50
C GLY A 46 12.00 -15.63 5.44
N VAL A 47 11.60 -16.18 6.59
CA VAL A 47 11.26 -17.61 6.74
C VAL A 47 10.21 -18.11 5.73
N ASN A 48 9.33 -17.22 5.24
CA ASN A 48 8.27 -17.55 4.30
C ASN A 48 8.50 -17.03 2.87
N GLU A 49 9.64 -16.38 2.60
CA GLU A 49 9.99 -15.77 1.29
C GLU A 49 8.83 -14.95 0.69
N ALA A 50 8.20 -14.10 1.51
CA ALA A 50 6.95 -13.44 1.19
C ALA A 50 7.11 -12.11 0.44
N GLY A 51 8.28 -11.87 -0.18
CA GLY A 51 8.53 -10.66 -0.94
C GLY A 51 7.70 -10.56 -2.22
N ARG A 52 7.52 -9.32 -2.70
CA ARG A 52 6.69 -9.03 -3.87
C ARG A 52 7.19 -9.74 -5.12
N THR A 53 8.51 -9.72 -5.36
CA THR A 53 9.10 -10.36 -6.55
C THR A 53 8.91 -11.89 -6.55
N GLN A 54 8.92 -12.51 -5.37
CA GLN A 54 8.64 -13.94 -5.19
C GLN A 54 7.18 -14.27 -5.49
N TRP A 55 6.23 -13.47 -5.02
CA TRP A 55 4.82 -13.68 -5.32
C TRP A 55 4.47 -13.47 -6.78
N ILE A 56 5.09 -12.47 -7.43
CA ILE A 56 4.97 -12.23 -8.88
C ILE A 56 5.48 -13.45 -9.64
N ALA A 57 6.70 -13.90 -9.36
CA ALA A 57 7.26 -15.09 -9.98
C ALA A 57 6.41 -16.35 -9.72
N LYS A 58 5.77 -16.45 -8.55
CA LYS A 58 4.87 -17.57 -8.23
C LYS A 58 3.59 -17.52 -9.07
N ALA A 59 2.97 -16.35 -9.20
CA ALA A 59 1.77 -16.17 -10.00
C ALA A 59 2.04 -16.48 -11.49
N ASP A 60 3.20 -16.03 -12.00
CA ASP A 60 3.65 -16.33 -13.36
C ASP A 60 3.87 -17.83 -13.56
N ALA A 61 4.57 -18.49 -12.64
CA ALA A 61 4.81 -19.94 -12.71
C ALA A 61 3.52 -20.77 -12.69
N TRP A 62 2.44 -20.22 -12.11
CA TRP A 62 1.12 -20.84 -12.07
C TRP A 62 0.20 -20.39 -13.20
N ASN A 63 0.66 -19.51 -14.09
CA ASN A 63 -0.11 -18.90 -15.19
C ASN A 63 -1.42 -18.27 -14.70
N LEU A 64 -1.38 -17.58 -13.56
CA LEU A 64 -2.57 -16.96 -12.98
C LEU A 64 -2.99 -15.73 -13.79
N PRO A 65 -4.22 -15.67 -14.34
CA PRO A 65 -4.64 -14.56 -15.21
C PRO A 65 -4.59 -13.18 -14.55
N GLY A 66 -4.82 -13.13 -13.23
CA GLY A 66 -4.79 -11.91 -12.42
C GLY A 66 -3.45 -11.63 -11.75
N GLY A 67 -2.42 -12.47 -11.92
CA GLY A 67 -1.09 -12.23 -11.39
C GLY A 67 -1.02 -12.10 -9.86
N PHE A 68 -0.21 -11.16 -9.38
CA PHE A 68 -0.05 -10.82 -7.96
C PHE A 68 -0.77 -9.51 -7.64
N VAL A 69 -1.68 -9.56 -6.65
CA VAL A 69 -2.51 -8.43 -6.24
C VAL A 69 -2.29 -8.09 -4.76
N SER A 70 -2.47 -6.82 -4.41
CA SER A 70 -2.62 -6.40 -3.03
C SER A 70 -4.11 -6.23 -2.70
N TYR A 71 -4.61 -7.07 -1.80
CA TYR A 71 -6.02 -7.03 -1.38
C TYR A 71 -6.28 -5.99 -0.29
N GLU A 72 -5.24 -5.60 0.44
CA GLU A 72 -5.26 -4.50 1.40
C GLU A 72 -3.86 -3.91 1.52
N GLY A 73 -3.76 -2.58 1.61
CA GLY A 73 -2.49 -1.88 1.66
C GLY A 73 -2.65 -0.46 2.21
N GLY A 74 -1.51 0.20 2.36
CA GLY A 74 -1.39 1.55 2.91
C GLY A 74 -0.65 1.60 4.26
N PRO A 75 -0.60 2.78 4.90
CA PRO A 75 0.15 2.95 6.13
C PRO A 75 -0.57 2.33 7.34
N ALA A 76 0.20 1.62 8.18
CA ALA A 76 -0.24 0.92 9.38
C ALA A 76 0.71 1.20 10.56
N HIS A 77 0.71 2.44 11.05
CA HIS A 77 1.58 2.88 12.13
C HIS A 77 1.18 2.34 13.51
N GLY A 78 2.13 1.65 14.17
CA GLY A 78 2.06 1.31 15.60
C GLY A 78 0.91 0.42 16.04
N GLY A 79 0.20 -0.25 15.13
CA GLY A 79 -0.79 -1.29 15.45
C GLY A 79 -1.92 -0.85 16.41
N GLY A 80 -2.30 0.42 16.39
CA GLY A 80 -3.30 0.98 17.30
C GLY A 80 -2.76 1.52 18.63
N SER A 81 -1.44 1.50 18.84
CA SER A 81 -0.78 2.16 19.98
C SER A 81 -0.92 3.68 19.92
N THR A 82 -1.10 4.32 21.08
CA THR A 82 -1.11 5.80 21.22
C THR A 82 0.27 6.39 21.48
N THR A 83 1.32 5.56 21.55
CA THR A 83 2.71 6.02 21.61
C THR A 83 3.04 6.87 20.39
N ASN A 84 3.71 8.01 20.59
CA ASN A 84 4.18 8.91 19.51
C ASN A 84 3.08 9.38 18.52
N ILE A 85 1.82 9.37 18.95
CA ILE A 85 0.67 9.63 18.07
C ILE A 85 0.70 11.01 17.42
N ALA A 86 1.26 12.01 18.10
CA ALA A 86 1.38 13.36 17.55
C ALA A 86 2.25 13.39 16.29
N ASN A 87 3.42 12.76 16.32
CA ASN A 87 4.31 12.73 15.16
C ASN A 87 3.77 11.81 14.05
N ARG A 88 3.09 10.71 14.39
CA ARG A 88 2.39 9.88 13.39
C ARG A 88 1.32 10.66 12.63
N ILE A 89 0.47 11.41 13.35
CA ILE A 89 -0.53 12.30 12.74
C ILE A 89 0.14 13.32 11.81
N LEU A 90 1.25 13.92 12.24
CA LEU A 90 1.96 14.90 11.41
C LEU A 90 2.61 14.26 10.18
N ALA A 91 3.19 13.07 10.31
CA ALA A 91 3.78 12.34 9.19
C ALA A 91 2.72 11.99 8.13
N GLU A 92 1.58 11.46 8.55
CA GLU A 92 0.47 11.05 7.68
C GLU A 92 -0.25 12.19 6.98
N ARG A 93 -0.11 13.40 7.52
CA ARG A 93 -0.60 14.64 6.92
C ARG A 93 0.50 15.44 6.23
N SER A 94 1.69 14.87 6.06
CA SER A 94 2.81 15.55 5.39
C SER A 94 2.89 15.20 3.90
N PRO A 95 3.53 16.04 3.08
CA PRO A 95 3.86 15.70 1.70
C PRO A 95 4.71 14.43 1.58
N GLY A 96 5.56 14.14 2.57
CA GLY A 96 6.40 12.94 2.53
C GLY A 96 5.61 11.64 2.50
N MET A 97 4.43 11.60 3.15
CA MET A 97 3.58 10.41 3.07
C MET A 97 2.95 10.22 1.68
N CYS A 98 2.76 11.29 0.90
CA CYS A 98 2.41 11.13 -0.51
C CYS A 98 3.53 10.41 -1.27
N GLU A 99 4.78 10.80 -1.07
CA GLU A 99 5.92 10.14 -1.71
C GLU A 99 6.03 8.66 -1.31
N GLU A 100 5.82 8.31 -0.03
CA GLU A 100 5.82 6.91 0.40
C GLU A 100 4.66 6.10 -0.20
N MET A 101 3.47 6.71 -0.34
CA MET A 101 2.34 6.07 -1.03
C MET A 101 2.65 5.81 -2.50
N ARG A 102 3.27 6.79 -3.20
CA ARG A 102 3.71 6.65 -4.59
C ARG A 102 4.75 5.55 -4.72
N TYR A 103 5.78 5.57 -3.90
CA TYR A 103 6.82 4.54 -3.89
C TYR A 103 6.23 3.15 -3.62
N ASN A 104 5.32 3.03 -2.65
CA ASN A 104 4.70 1.75 -2.30
C ASN A 104 3.88 1.13 -3.44
N LEU A 105 3.09 1.94 -4.14
CA LEU A 105 2.12 1.48 -5.13
C LEU A 105 2.71 1.41 -6.54
N ASP A 106 3.51 2.39 -6.95
CA ASP A 106 4.07 2.44 -8.29
C ASP A 106 5.39 1.67 -8.36
N ASP A 107 6.48 2.28 -7.89
CA ASP A 107 7.84 1.75 -7.99
C ASP A 107 7.99 0.36 -7.35
N ALA A 108 7.48 0.20 -6.13
CA ALA A 108 7.65 -1.02 -5.35
C ALA A 108 6.55 -2.05 -5.57
N PHE A 109 5.55 -1.82 -6.42
CA PHE A 109 4.47 -2.79 -6.66
C PHE A 109 4.09 -2.93 -8.14
N ILE A 110 3.47 -1.91 -8.75
CA ILE A 110 3.01 -1.97 -10.14
C ILE A 110 4.18 -2.15 -11.11
N GLN A 111 5.25 -1.35 -10.98
CA GLN A 111 6.44 -1.45 -11.84
C GLN A 111 7.20 -2.78 -11.69
N LEU A 112 7.00 -3.50 -10.57
CA LEU A 112 7.58 -4.83 -10.38
C LEU A 112 6.80 -5.95 -11.08
N GLY A 113 5.56 -5.70 -11.50
CA GLY A 113 4.65 -6.69 -12.08
C GLY A 113 3.43 -7.02 -11.21
N GLY A 114 3.18 -6.27 -10.13
CA GLY A 114 1.89 -6.30 -9.45
C GLY A 114 0.77 -5.78 -10.36
N THR A 115 -0.42 -6.35 -10.25
CA THR A 115 -1.50 -6.12 -11.24
C THR A 115 -2.67 -5.30 -10.69
N LEU A 116 -2.89 -5.34 -9.38
CA LEU A 116 -3.91 -4.54 -8.68
C LEU A 116 -3.42 -4.21 -7.28
N ALA A 117 -3.48 -2.94 -6.89
CA ALA A 117 -3.17 -2.51 -5.53
C ALA A 117 -4.37 -1.82 -4.88
N MET A 118 -4.82 -2.33 -3.74
CA MET A 118 -5.93 -1.77 -3.00
C MET A 118 -5.45 -0.96 -1.80
N GLN A 119 -5.79 0.33 -1.77
CA GLN A 119 -5.75 1.13 -0.55
C GLN A 119 -6.91 0.69 0.35
N PHE A 120 -6.60 0.13 1.53
CA PHE A 120 -7.61 -0.56 2.35
C PHE A 120 -8.72 0.37 2.84
N THR A 121 -8.33 1.53 3.37
CA THR A 121 -9.26 2.49 3.98
C THR A 121 -9.31 3.77 3.16
N LEU A 122 -10.51 4.21 2.78
CA LEU A 122 -10.72 5.58 2.29
C LEU A 122 -10.71 6.56 3.47
N THR A 123 -11.54 6.31 4.47
CA THR A 123 -11.65 7.10 5.71
C THR A 123 -12.27 6.28 6.85
N SER A 124 -12.08 6.67 8.10
CA SER A 124 -12.69 6.07 9.29
C SER A 124 -12.59 7.03 10.49
N SER A 125 -13.33 6.76 11.56
CA SER A 125 -13.17 7.52 12.82
C SER A 125 -11.79 7.37 13.46
N TYR A 126 -11.03 6.34 13.08
CA TYR A 126 -9.68 6.07 13.57
C TYR A 126 -8.60 6.84 12.81
N ASN A 127 -8.91 7.41 11.64
CA ASN A 127 -8.00 8.26 10.88
C ASN A 127 -7.52 9.48 11.65
N ARG A 128 -8.27 9.92 12.66
CA ARG A 128 -7.87 10.99 13.58
C ARG A 128 -6.54 10.71 14.30
N TYR A 129 -6.10 9.46 14.32
CA TYR A 129 -4.85 9.01 14.91
C TYR A 129 -3.69 8.97 13.91
N GLY A 130 -3.92 9.46 12.67
CA GLY A 130 -2.89 9.52 11.64
C GLY A 130 -2.53 8.14 11.16
N CYS A 131 -3.51 7.37 10.69
CA CYS A 131 -3.25 6.04 10.17
C CYS A 131 -4.37 5.58 9.22
N TRP A 132 -4.01 4.66 8.33
CA TRP A 132 -4.89 3.90 7.44
C TRP A 132 -5.49 4.69 6.29
N GLY A 133 -6.44 5.58 6.54
CA GLY A 133 -7.29 6.04 5.44
C GLY A 133 -6.64 7.11 4.56
N LEU A 134 -7.01 7.07 3.29
CA LEU A 134 -6.57 8.00 2.25
C LEU A 134 -6.91 9.45 2.56
N THR A 135 -8.09 9.70 3.15
CA THR A 135 -8.49 10.98 3.74
C THR A 135 -8.98 10.80 5.18
N ASP A 136 -8.84 11.84 6.02
CA ASP A 136 -9.47 11.89 7.34
C ASP A 136 -10.81 12.65 7.34
N ASP A 137 -11.23 13.18 6.20
CA ASP A 137 -12.51 13.86 6.00
C ASP A 137 -13.06 13.59 4.59
N VAL A 138 -14.27 13.05 4.50
CA VAL A 138 -14.93 12.79 3.20
C VAL A 138 -15.51 14.03 2.56
N ALA A 139 -15.83 15.05 3.35
CA ALA A 139 -16.32 16.33 2.84
C ALA A 139 -15.18 17.22 2.33
N ASP A 140 -13.95 16.96 2.78
CA ASP A 140 -12.72 17.63 2.35
C ASP A 140 -11.59 16.60 2.10
N PRO A 141 -11.65 15.82 1.01
CA PRO A 141 -10.73 14.72 0.76
C PRO A 141 -9.28 15.17 0.54
N HIS A 142 -9.06 16.45 0.22
CA HIS A 142 -7.74 17.04 -0.01
C HIS A 142 -7.16 17.72 1.24
N ARG A 143 -7.80 17.54 2.40
CA ARG A 143 -7.30 18.04 3.69
C ARG A 143 -5.92 17.48 4.06
N ASN A 144 -5.57 16.33 3.49
CA ASN A 144 -4.22 15.78 3.53
C ASN A 144 -3.70 15.55 2.10
N PHE A 145 -2.43 15.12 1.98
CA PHE A 145 -1.75 15.00 0.69
C PHE A 145 -2.01 13.68 -0.04
N LYS A 146 -2.46 12.62 0.67
CA LYS A 146 -2.50 11.26 0.11
C LYS A 146 -3.57 11.08 -0.96
N PHE A 147 -4.74 11.68 -0.79
CA PHE A 147 -5.82 11.56 -1.78
C PHE A 147 -5.41 12.14 -3.14
N SER A 148 -4.92 13.39 -3.16
CA SER A 148 -4.40 14.03 -4.38
C SER A 148 -3.27 13.20 -5.01
N CYS A 149 -2.37 12.68 -4.18
CA CYS A 149 -1.25 11.87 -4.63
C CYS A 149 -1.67 10.61 -5.39
N LEU A 150 -2.69 9.89 -4.88
CA LEU A 150 -3.21 8.72 -5.58
C LEU A 150 -3.94 9.09 -6.87
N GLN A 151 -4.58 10.26 -6.93
CA GLN A 151 -5.19 10.72 -8.18
C GLN A 151 -4.14 10.96 -9.26
N GLU A 152 -2.93 11.44 -8.90
CA GLU A 152 -1.81 11.61 -9.84
C GLU A 152 -1.26 10.29 -10.40
N LEU A 153 -1.51 9.16 -9.72
CA LEU A 153 -1.15 7.83 -10.22
C LEU A 153 -2.18 7.26 -11.20
N LEU A 154 -3.37 7.84 -11.27
CA LEU A 154 -4.42 7.38 -12.17
C LEU A 154 -4.15 7.93 -13.57
N PRO A 155 -4.46 7.16 -14.63
CA PRO A 155 -4.42 7.69 -15.98
C PRO A 155 -5.41 8.85 -16.14
N ASP A 156 -5.05 9.85 -16.97
CA ASP A 156 -5.90 11.01 -17.25
C ASP A 156 -7.28 10.62 -17.84
N GLU A 157 -7.35 9.46 -18.50
CA GLU A 157 -8.58 8.88 -19.03
C GLU A 157 -8.92 7.59 -18.26
N PRO A 158 -10.18 7.42 -17.80
CA PRO A 158 -10.59 6.17 -17.18
C PRO A 158 -10.36 5.01 -18.15
N THR A 159 -9.75 3.92 -17.67
CA THR A 159 -9.64 2.69 -18.45
C THR A 159 -11.03 2.28 -18.92
N ALA A 160 -11.27 2.27 -20.23
CA ALA A 160 -12.54 1.85 -20.78
C ALA A 160 -12.84 0.43 -20.30
N VAL A 161 -13.94 0.27 -19.56
CA VAL A 161 -14.46 -1.05 -19.23
C VAL A 161 -14.98 -1.61 -20.55
N GLN A 162 -14.22 -2.52 -21.17
CA GLN A 162 -14.73 -3.24 -22.33
C GLN A 162 -15.93 -4.06 -21.85
N GLU A 163 -17.12 -3.71 -22.33
CA GLU A 163 -18.27 -4.60 -22.23
C GLU A 163 -17.91 -5.89 -22.95
N VAL A 164 -17.86 -6.99 -22.21
CA VAL A 164 -17.66 -8.32 -22.79
C VAL A 164 -19.02 -8.72 -23.38
N GLU A 165 -19.11 -8.75 -24.71
CA GLU A 165 -20.25 -9.36 -25.45
C GLU A 165 -20.35 -10.87 -25.20
#